data_AF-G9ETA0-F1
#
_entry.id   AF-G9ETA0-F1
#
_cell.length_a   1.000
_cell.length_b   1.000
_cell.length_c   1.000
_cell.angle_alpha   90.00
_cell.angle_beta   90.00
_cell.angle_gamma   90.00
#
_symmetry.space_group_name_H-M   'P 1'
#
loop_
_entity.id
_entity.type
_entity.pdbx_description
1 polymer ?
#
loop_
_entity_poly.entity_id
_entity_poly.type
_entity_poly.pdbx_seq_one_letter_code
_entity_poly.pdbx_strand_id
1 'polypeptide(L)' 'MNTNDIDKAYVSPYDKFLFEFDATHGKSESQMKEITKHARLAKMRDDKNYKNEVGEIWENF' A
#
# COMPACT_ATOMS: atom_id res chain seq x y z
N MET A 1 0.40 -5.32 -37.27
CA MET A 1 1.10 -4.48 -36.27
C MET A 1 1.07 -3.06 -36.80
N ASN A 2 0.29 -2.18 -36.18
CA ASN A 2 0.20 -0.78 -36.60
C ASN A 2 1.49 -0.07 -36.16
N THR A 3 2.05 0.82 -36.97
CA THR A 3 3.35 1.48 -36.70
C THR A 3 3.32 2.40 -35.48
N ASN A 4 2.14 2.64 -34.90
CA ASN A 4 1.90 3.49 -33.74
C ASN A 4 1.46 2.69 -32.50
N ASP A 5 1.55 1.35 -32.51
CA ASP A 5 1.16 0.54 -31.36
C ASP A 5 2.29 0.56 -30.32
N ILE A 6 1.98 1.04 -29.12
CA ILE A 6 2.95 1.05 -28.00
C ILE A 6 3.10 -0.35 -27.43
N ASP A 7 4.31 -0.71 -27.04
CA ASP A 7 4.55 -1.97 -26.33
C ASP A 7 3.95 -1.89 -24.92
N LYS A 8 2.79 -2.52 -24.74
CA LYS A 8 2.08 -2.59 -23.45
C LYS A 8 2.70 -3.57 -22.46
N ALA A 9 3.64 -4.40 -22.92
CA ALA A 9 4.40 -5.32 -22.08
C ALA A 9 5.78 -4.76 -21.71
N TYR A 10 6.11 -3.54 -22.17
CA TYR A 10 7.35 -2.88 -21.79
C TYR A 10 7.41 -2.64 -20.27
N VAL A 11 8.53 -3.05 -19.68
CA VAL A 11 8.85 -2.79 -18.27
C VAL A 11 10.12 -1.94 -18.25
N SER A 12 10.04 -0.75 -17.63
CA SER A 12 11.17 0.17 -17.59
C SER A 12 12.33 -0.39 -16.75
N PRO A 13 13.58 0.04 -16.99
CA PRO A 13 14.70 -0.33 -16.14
C PRO A 13 14.49 0.05 -14.67
N TYR A 14 13.75 1.14 -14.40
CA TYR A 14 13.44 1.59 -13.06
C TYR A 14 12.45 0.67 -12.36
N ASP A 15 11.41 0.22 -13.06
CA ASP A 15 10.43 -0.72 -12.49
C ASP A 15 11.11 -2.05 -12.13
N LYS A 16 12.02 -2.54 -12.99
CA LYS A 16 12.83 -3.72 -12.69
C LYS A 16 13.71 -3.51 -11.47
N PHE A 17 14.43 -2.39 -11.41
CA PHE A 17 15.29 -2.04 -10.29
C PHE A 17 14.50 -1.97 -8.96
N LEU A 18 13.36 -1.27 -8.95
CA LEU A 18 12.53 -1.11 -7.75
C LEU A 18 11.98 -2.46 -7.28
N PHE A 19 11.56 -3.32 -8.21
CA PHE A 19 11.12 -4.67 -7.89
C PHE A 19 12.23 -5.51 -7.25
N GLU A 20 13.42 -5.52 -7.85
CA GLU A 20 14.59 -6.25 -7.33
C GLU A 20 15.06 -5.71 -5.97
N PHE A 21 15.04 -4.38 -5.80
CA PHE A 21 15.36 -3.72 -4.56
C PHE A 21 14.42 -4.15 -3.43
N ASP A 22 13.10 -4.12 -3.68
CA ASP A 22 12.09 -4.55 -2.72
C ASP A 22 12.17 -6.04 -2.36
N ALA A 23 12.61 -6.89 -3.30
CA ALA A 23 12.79 -8.32 -3.07
C ALA A 23 14.02 -8.64 -2.21
N THR A 24 15.06 -7.81 -2.30
CA THR A 24 16.35 -8.03 -1.63
C THR A 24 16.51 -7.24 -0.33
N HIS A 25 15.71 -6.20 -0.12
CA HIS A 25 15.76 -5.34 1.06
C HIS A 25 14.48 -5.51 1.88
N GLY A 26 14.64 -6.08 3.08
CA GLY A 26 13.57 -6.18 4.05
C GLY A 26 13.02 -4.80 4.45
N LYS A 27 11.72 -4.71 4.70
CA LYS A 27 11.08 -3.48 5.16
C LYS A 27 11.52 -3.15 6.58
N SER A 28 11.87 -1.89 6.81
CA SER A 28 12.16 -1.40 8.16
C SER A 28 10.91 -1.39 9.02
N GLU A 29 11.09 -1.33 10.35
CA GLU A 29 9.97 -1.21 11.28
C GLU A 29 9.09 0.01 11.00
N SER A 30 9.70 1.15 10.62
CA SER A 30 8.95 2.37 10.28
C SER A 30 8.10 2.16 9.02
N GLN A 31 8.67 1.52 7.99
CA GLN A 31 7.95 1.22 6.76
C GLN A 31 6.77 0.27 7.03
N MET A 32 6.97 -0.74 7.90
CA MET A 32 5.90 -1.64 8.30
C MET A 32 4.77 -0.93 9.07
N LYS A 33 5.11 0.03 9.93
CA LYS A 33 4.12 0.89 10.63
C LYS A 33 3.31 1.72 9.63
N GLU A 34 3.96 2.31 8.63
CA GLU A 34 3.28 3.07 7.58
C GLU A 34 2.35 2.19 6.73
N ILE A 35 2.82 1.03 6.28
CA ILE A 35 2.00 0.07 5.52
C ILE A 35 0.74 -0.31 6.32
N THR A 36 0.91 -0.64 7.60
CA THR A 36 -0.21 -1.01 8.48
C THR A 36 -1.19 0.15 8.65
N LYS A 37 -0.68 1.38 8.84
CA LYS A 37 -1.50 2.58 8.94
C LYS A 37 -2.32 2.80 7.67
N HIS A 38 -1.70 2.72 6.50
CA HIS A 38 -2.39 2.93 5.23
C HIS A 38 -3.40 1.82 4.92
N ALA A 39 -3.06 0.56 5.22
CA ALA A 39 -3.99 -0.56 5.10
C ALA A 39 -5.24 -0.36 5.98
N ARG A 40 -5.05 0.12 7.23
CA ARG A 40 -6.16 0.47 8.11
C ARG A 40 -7.03 1.58 7.52
N LEU A 41 -6.41 2.66 7.03
CA LEU A 41 -7.14 3.79 6.43
C LEU A 41 -7.93 3.39 5.18
N ALA A 42 -7.33 2.56 4.31
CA ALA A 42 -8.01 2.03 3.13
C ALA A 42 -9.23 1.18 3.54
N LYS A 43 -9.07 0.31 4.55
CA LYS A 43 -10.20 -0.46 5.11
C LYS A 43 -11.30 0.45 5.66
N MET A 44 -10.94 1.49 6.40
CA MET A 44 -11.91 2.48 6.91
C MET A 44 -12.68 3.21 5.81
N ARG A 45 -12.00 3.50 4.70
CA ARG A 45 -12.60 4.21 3.56
C ARG A 45 -13.51 3.29 2.75
N ASP A 46 -13.08 2.06 2.51
CA ASP A 46 -13.70 1.16 1.53
C ASP A 46 -14.75 0.23 2.15
N ASP A 47 -14.67 -0.03 3.46
CA ASP A 47 -15.67 -0.83 4.19
C ASP A 47 -16.75 0.10 4.78
N LYS A 48 -17.92 0.11 4.13
CA LYS A 48 -19.11 0.87 4.58
C LYS A 48 -19.56 0.47 6.00
N ASN A 49 -19.28 -0.76 6.42
CA ASN A 49 -19.63 -1.28 7.73
C ASN A 49 -18.47 -1.20 8.74
N TYR A 50 -17.40 -0.47 8.41
CA TYR A 50 -16.28 -0.31 9.31
C TYR A 50 -16.75 0.29 10.64
N LYS A 51 -16.67 -0.51 11.71
CA LYS A 51 -16.90 -0.06 13.08
C LYS A 51 -15.56 0.25 13.71
N ASN A 52 -15.35 1.51 14.07
CA ASN A 52 -14.22 1.88 14.89
C ASN A 52 -14.59 1.55 16.35
N GLU A 53 -14.39 0.30 16.76
CA GLU A 53 -14.53 -0.12 18.17
C GLU A 53 -13.35 0.44 18.98
N VAL A 54 -13.24 1.76 19.02
CA VAL A 54 -12.46 2.45 20.05
C VAL A 54 -13.46 2.61 21.17
N GLY A 55 -13.29 1.82 22.24
CA GLY A 55 -14.07 1.98 23.47
C GLY A 55 -14.14 3.45 23.85
N GLU A 56 -15.30 3.87 24.36
CA GLU A 56 -15.57 5.28 24.66
C GLU A 56 -14.40 5.90 25.40
N ILE A 57 -13.88 7.01 24.85
CA ILE A 57 -12.81 7.83 25.46
C ILE A 57 -13.21 8.30 26.87
N TRP A 58 -14.51 8.19 27.19
CA TRP A 58 -15.17 8.70 28.38
C TRP A 58 -15.29 7.71 29.54
N GLU A 59 -14.87 6.44 29.42
CA GLU A 59 -14.99 5.50 30.56
C GLU A 59 -14.08 5.84 31.76
N ASN A 60 -13.20 6.84 31.64
CA ASN A 60 -12.28 7.26 32.69
C ASN A 60 -12.39 8.75 33.09
N PHE A 61 -13.53 9.42 32.83
CA PHE A 61 -13.79 10.80 33.27
C PHE A 61 -14.96 10.89 34.25
#